data_AF-A0A968RQ95-F1
#
_entry.id   AF-A0A968RQ95-F1
#
_cell.length_a   1.000
_cell.length_b   1.000
_cell.length_c   1.000
_cell.angle_alpha   90.00
_cell.angle_beta   90.00
_cell.angle_gamma   90.00
#
_symmetry.space_group_name_H-M   'P 1'
#
loop_
_entity.id
_entity.type
_entity.pdbx_description
1 polymer ?
#
loop_
_entity_poly.entity_id
_entity_poly.type
_entity_poly.pdbx_seq_one_letter_code
_entity_poly.pdbx_strand_id
1 'polypeptide(L)'
;MDTNRVAFVPGYSSSAQYTKYPEQTSDTLQLVAGQYYYFEVQHKEGVIGDFVRVQWKTPSTISTATWTIIPGSNLYNYDCFETCPKKGTPCNDNNPNTIEDMEDGICNCLGTPASTNDCLGSRGSIEVFYWDSIPGIGIHNLHQHPKYPLSPNRKEIVTQFKGPTISNQVNYYGSRTRAVLLIPATGEYTFNVTGDDETWLYFYPGISFDSATVIAQVPSNTGITQFNKFIGQQSKTYNLKKGQLCYIEINHKDNEGTDYFNVYWKSSIYGTDDWKLIDGIYLYRYACEVPCIPEGTPCNDGNASTHSDAYDANCNCVGVPCPNGVCGEASKG
;
A
#
# COMPACT_ATOMS: atom_id res chain seq x y z
N MET A 1 -27.53 9.98 19.92
CA MET A 1 -28.24 9.51 18.71
C MET A 1 -28.10 10.60 17.68
N ASP A 2 -27.71 10.26 16.46
CA ASP A 2 -27.60 11.21 15.36
C ASP A 2 -29.00 11.68 14.96
N THR A 3 -29.33 12.93 15.23
CA THR A 3 -30.67 13.50 15.07
C THR A 3 -31.04 13.78 13.61
N ASN A 4 -30.09 13.61 12.69
CA ASN A 4 -30.27 13.94 11.26
C ASN A 4 -30.44 12.71 10.37
N ARG A 5 -30.53 11.50 10.95
CA ARG A 5 -30.68 10.25 10.21
C ARG A 5 -32.12 10.08 9.71
N VAL A 6 -32.30 10.12 8.39
CA VAL A 6 -33.63 10.01 7.75
C VAL A 6 -34.03 8.58 7.38
N ALA A 7 -33.07 7.66 7.23
CA ALA A 7 -33.32 6.24 6.97
C ALA A 7 -32.13 5.39 7.46
N PHE A 8 -32.37 4.15 7.87
CA PHE A 8 -31.33 3.18 8.21
C PHE A 8 -31.82 1.73 8.14
N VAL A 9 -30.88 0.80 8.02
CA VAL A 9 -31.14 -0.64 8.12
C VAL A 9 -30.56 -1.14 9.45
N PRO A 10 -31.37 -1.63 10.41
CA PRO A 10 -30.87 -2.11 11.70
C PRO A 10 -30.14 -3.47 11.62
N GLY A 11 -30.14 -4.12 10.46
CA GLY A 11 -29.49 -5.41 10.21
C GLY A 11 -29.28 -5.63 8.71
N TYR A 12 -29.24 -6.89 8.27
CA TYR A 12 -29.10 -7.20 6.84
C TYR A 12 -30.43 -7.02 6.09
N SER A 13 -30.41 -6.62 4.83
CA SER A 13 -31.51 -6.82 3.86
C SER A 13 -30.94 -7.41 2.58
N SER A 14 -31.74 -8.07 1.73
CA SER A 14 -31.27 -8.38 0.37
C SER A 14 -31.43 -7.15 -0.54
N SER A 15 -30.73 -7.13 -1.67
CA SER A 15 -30.67 -5.97 -2.57
C SER A 15 -32.00 -5.56 -3.22
N ALA A 16 -33.04 -6.40 -3.12
CA ALA A 16 -34.39 -6.14 -3.62
C ALA A 16 -35.45 -6.08 -2.51
N GLN A 17 -35.05 -6.14 -1.23
CA GLN A 17 -35.97 -6.22 -0.10
C GLN A 17 -36.17 -4.86 0.56
N TYR A 18 -37.05 -4.04 -0.02
CA TYR A 18 -37.27 -2.65 0.38
C TYR A 18 -38.19 -2.46 1.59
N THR A 19 -38.88 -3.52 2.03
CA THR A 19 -39.90 -3.46 3.09
C THR A 19 -39.55 -4.35 4.29
N LYS A 20 -38.27 -4.71 4.48
CA LYS A 20 -37.86 -5.55 5.61
C LYS A 20 -37.96 -4.80 6.92
N TYR A 21 -37.48 -3.55 6.93
CA TYR A 21 -37.58 -2.66 8.07
C TYR A 21 -38.28 -1.36 7.66
N PRO A 22 -39.22 -0.85 8.48
CA PRO A 22 -39.84 0.45 8.25
C PRO A 22 -38.81 1.57 8.12
N GLU A 23 -37.70 1.49 8.86
CA GLU A 23 -36.66 2.51 8.92
C GLU A 23 -35.80 2.60 7.65
N GLN A 24 -35.88 1.63 6.73
CA GLN A 24 -35.14 1.69 5.45
C GLN A 24 -35.70 2.74 4.50
N THR A 25 -36.89 3.24 4.78
CA THR A 25 -37.57 4.28 4.00
C THR A 25 -37.69 5.53 4.86
N SER A 26 -37.23 6.66 4.35
CA SER A 26 -37.46 7.95 5.00
C SER A 26 -38.92 8.36 4.89
N ASP A 27 -39.33 9.30 5.73
CA ASP A 27 -40.51 10.12 5.42
C ASP A 27 -40.32 10.86 4.08
N THR A 28 -41.42 11.35 3.51
CA THR A 28 -41.35 12.16 2.29
C THR A 28 -40.67 13.49 2.59
N LEU A 29 -39.51 13.72 1.97
CA LEU A 29 -38.77 14.96 2.07
C LEU A 29 -39.18 15.91 0.93
N GLN A 30 -39.56 17.14 1.28
CA GLN A 30 -39.88 18.18 0.30
C GLN A 30 -38.59 18.82 -0.20
N LEU A 31 -38.29 18.64 -1.49
CA LEU A 31 -37.11 19.20 -2.16
C LEU A 31 -37.54 20.20 -3.23
N VAL A 32 -36.77 21.25 -3.43
CA VAL A 32 -37.00 22.29 -4.43
C VAL A 32 -36.17 21.98 -5.67
N ALA A 33 -36.81 22.01 -6.85
CA ALA A 33 -36.14 21.76 -8.12
C ALA A 33 -34.96 22.73 -8.31
N GLY A 34 -33.78 22.18 -8.63
CA GLY A 34 -32.55 22.96 -8.84
C GLY A 34 -31.79 23.33 -7.57
N GLN A 35 -32.31 23.03 -6.37
CA GLN A 35 -31.53 23.14 -5.14
C GLN A 35 -30.70 21.89 -4.89
N TYR A 36 -29.47 22.10 -4.41
CA TYR A 36 -28.57 21.02 -4.00
C TYR A 36 -28.85 20.65 -2.54
N TYR A 37 -28.91 19.36 -2.26
CA TYR A 37 -29.10 18.82 -0.92
C TYR A 37 -27.95 17.87 -0.60
N TYR A 38 -27.34 18.06 0.56
CA TYR A 38 -26.36 17.13 1.10
C TYR A 38 -27.06 15.89 1.65
N PHE A 39 -26.51 14.72 1.36
CA PHE A 39 -26.81 13.49 2.08
C PHE A 39 -25.54 12.66 2.20
N GLU A 40 -25.47 11.85 3.23
CA GLU A 40 -24.36 10.95 3.53
C GLU A 40 -24.90 9.54 3.73
N VAL A 41 -24.09 8.54 3.39
CA VAL A 41 -24.39 7.15 3.68
C VAL A 41 -23.24 6.55 4.44
N GLN A 42 -23.51 6.13 5.67
CA GLN A 42 -22.56 5.37 6.48
C GLN A 42 -22.86 3.88 6.33
N HIS A 43 -21.91 3.12 5.78
CA HIS A 43 -22.00 1.68 5.60
C HIS A 43 -20.89 1.00 6.38
N LYS A 44 -21.27 0.04 7.23
CA LYS A 44 -20.34 -0.83 7.94
C LYS A 44 -20.69 -2.27 7.60
N GLU A 45 -19.74 -2.96 6.99
CA GLU A 45 -19.86 -4.37 6.66
C GLU A 45 -19.77 -5.23 7.93
N GLY A 46 -20.40 -6.41 7.88
CA GLY A 46 -20.47 -7.35 8.98
C GLY A 46 -19.55 -8.54 8.79
N VAL A 47 -20.08 -9.61 8.18
CA VAL A 47 -19.38 -10.90 8.05
C VAL A 47 -19.42 -11.45 6.62
N ILE A 48 -20.52 -11.23 5.87
CA ILE A 48 -20.69 -11.81 4.53
C ILE A 48 -21.59 -10.95 3.65
N GLY A 49 -21.11 -10.69 2.42
CA GLY A 49 -21.81 -9.95 1.39
C GLY A 49 -21.86 -8.46 1.68
N ASP A 50 -21.50 -7.65 0.69
CA ASP A 50 -21.45 -6.20 0.81
C ASP A 50 -22.35 -5.54 -0.22
N PHE A 51 -23.27 -4.70 0.27
CA PHE A 51 -23.88 -3.70 -0.59
C PHE A 51 -24.42 -2.55 0.23
N VAL A 52 -24.39 -1.39 -0.39
CA VAL A 52 -25.22 -0.26 -0.01
C VAL A 52 -25.86 0.29 -1.27
N ARG A 53 -27.12 0.69 -1.19
CA ARG A 53 -27.84 1.27 -2.31
C ARG A 53 -28.78 2.35 -1.82
N VAL A 54 -28.69 3.51 -2.44
CA VAL A 54 -29.64 4.61 -2.22
C VAL A 54 -30.56 4.70 -3.44
N GLN A 55 -31.85 4.70 -3.16
CA GLN A 55 -32.89 4.81 -4.17
C GLN A 55 -33.89 5.88 -3.75
N TRP A 56 -34.58 6.44 -4.73
CA TRP A 56 -35.60 7.45 -4.50
C TRP A 56 -36.90 7.09 -5.20
N LYS A 57 -37.94 7.79 -4.78
CA LYS A 57 -39.12 8.05 -5.59
C LYS A 57 -39.24 9.55 -5.75
N THR A 58 -39.50 9.98 -6.98
CA THR A 58 -39.69 11.40 -7.30
C THR A 58 -41.18 11.72 -7.23
N PRO A 59 -41.61 13.00 -7.31
CA PRO A 59 -43.03 13.34 -7.33
C PRO A 59 -43.85 12.59 -8.38
N SER A 60 -43.26 12.19 -9.51
CA SER A 60 -43.93 11.39 -10.55
C SER A 60 -44.01 9.89 -10.25
N THR A 61 -43.19 9.37 -9.33
CA THR A 61 -43.14 7.93 -9.00
C THR A 61 -43.50 7.61 -7.55
N ILE A 62 -43.79 8.62 -6.71
CA ILE A 62 -44.02 8.47 -5.27
C ILE A 62 -45.21 7.57 -4.92
N SER A 63 -46.25 7.56 -5.76
CA SER A 63 -47.43 6.71 -5.62
C SER A 63 -47.23 5.28 -6.14
N THR A 64 -46.09 4.98 -6.76
CA THR A 64 -45.80 3.65 -7.32
C THR A 64 -45.03 2.79 -6.31
N ALA A 65 -45.06 1.47 -6.49
CA ALA A 65 -44.24 0.55 -5.71
C ALA A 65 -42.74 0.57 -6.12
N THR A 66 -42.42 1.17 -7.27
CA THR A 66 -41.10 1.06 -7.89
C THR A 66 -40.10 2.03 -7.27
N TRP A 67 -38.92 1.52 -6.93
CA TRP A 67 -37.77 2.30 -6.47
C TRP A 67 -36.77 2.49 -7.61
N THR A 68 -36.23 3.70 -7.76
CA THR A 68 -35.23 3.99 -8.80
C THR A 68 -33.91 4.35 -8.14
N ILE A 69 -32.79 3.80 -8.63
CA ILE A 69 -31.45 4.24 -8.21
C ILE A 69 -31.30 5.69 -8.62
N ILE A 70 -30.81 6.53 -7.71
CA ILE A 70 -30.60 7.95 -8.02
C ILE A 70 -29.60 8.03 -9.19
N PRO A 71 -29.99 8.59 -10.35
CA PRO A 71 -29.09 8.64 -11.50
C PRO A 71 -27.87 9.50 -11.19
N GLY A 72 -26.71 9.14 -11.75
CA GLY A 72 -25.48 9.93 -11.59
C GLY A 72 -25.64 11.39 -12.06
N SER A 73 -26.53 11.66 -13.02
CA SER A 73 -26.87 13.03 -13.46
C SER A 73 -27.54 13.90 -12.38
N ASN A 74 -27.99 13.29 -11.28
CA ASN A 74 -28.60 13.96 -10.13
C ASN A 74 -27.69 13.95 -8.90
N LEU A 75 -26.46 13.44 -9.05
CA LEU A 75 -25.46 13.37 -7.99
C LEU A 75 -24.28 14.27 -8.34
N TYR A 76 -23.86 15.06 -7.36
CA TYR A 76 -22.67 15.89 -7.42
C TYR A 76 -21.77 15.46 -6.27
N ASN A 77 -20.45 15.49 -6.49
CA ASN A 77 -19.52 15.18 -5.42
C ASN A 77 -19.66 16.24 -4.31
N TYR A 78 -19.56 15.81 -3.06
CA TYR A 78 -19.56 16.73 -1.94
C TYR A 78 -18.12 17.22 -1.69
N ASP A 79 -17.72 18.28 -2.38
CA ASP A 79 -16.36 18.85 -2.34
C ASP A 79 -16.20 19.93 -1.23
N CYS A 80 -17.16 20.05 -0.31
CA CYS A 80 -17.17 21.10 0.74
C CYS A 80 -16.34 20.74 1.99
N PHE A 81 -15.74 19.55 2.06
CA PHE A 81 -14.63 19.33 2.98
C PHE A 81 -13.36 19.85 2.30
N GLU A 82 -12.46 20.50 3.06
CA GLU A 82 -11.06 20.62 2.64
C GLU A 82 -10.54 19.19 2.45
N THR A 83 -10.73 18.66 1.25
CA THR A 83 -10.11 17.42 0.86
C THR A 83 -8.64 17.78 0.80
N CYS A 84 -7.86 17.15 1.67
CA CYS A 84 -6.42 17.20 1.58
C CYS A 84 -6.04 17.04 0.11
N PRO A 85 -5.13 17.89 -0.42
CA PRO A 85 -4.74 17.77 -1.80
C PRO A 85 -4.39 16.32 -2.12
N LYS A 86 -4.75 15.87 -3.33
CA LYS A 86 -4.58 14.48 -3.73
C LYS A 86 -3.14 14.04 -3.48
N LYS A 87 -2.95 12.84 -2.93
CA LYS A 87 -1.63 12.22 -2.78
C LYS A 87 -0.78 12.38 -4.05
N GLY A 88 0.45 12.87 -3.90
CA GLY A 88 1.39 13.15 -4.98
C GLY A 88 1.24 14.53 -5.64
N THR A 89 0.30 15.37 -5.17
CA THR A 89 0.22 16.77 -5.61
C THR A 89 1.44 17.54 -5.11
N PRO A 90 2.15 18.31 -5.97
CA PRO A 90 3.23 19.18 -5.51
C PRO A 90 2.75 20.20 -4.48
N CYS A 91 3.54 20.40 -3.44
CA CYS A 91 3.25 21.37 -2.38
C CYS A 91 4.54 22.05 -1.91
N ASN A 92 4.46 22.87 -0.85
CA ASN A 92 5.63 23.45 -0.21
C ASN A 92 5.35 23.58 1.29
N ASP A 93 6.08 22.84 2.13
CA ASP A 93 5.94 22.89 3.60
C ASP A 93 6.80 24.00 4.25
N ASN A 94 7.43 24.84 3.41
CA ASN A 94 8.40 25.88 3.74
C ASN A 94 9.64 25.38 4.48
N ASN A 95 9.95 24.08 4.41
CA ASN A 95 11.18 23.53 4.95
C ASN A 95 12.31 23.68 3.92
N PRO A 96 13.31 24.56 4.15
CA PRO A 96 14.39 24.76 3.20
C PRO A 96 15.35 23.57 3.09
N ASN A 97 15.24 22.57 3.99
CA ASN A 97 16.08 21.38 3.97
C ASN A 97 15.47 20.23 3.17
N THR A 98 14.31 20.44 2.56
CA THR A 98 13.68 19.46 1.69
C THR A 98 13.45 20.04 0.30
N ILE A 99 13.36 19.13 -0.67
CA ILE A 99 13.06 19.41 -2.08
C ILE A 99 11.94 18.48 -2.53
N GLU A 100 11.30 18.83 -3.65
CA GLU A 100 10.26 18.02 -4.28
C GLU A 100 9.13 17.62 -3.30
N ASP A 101 8.60 18.61 -2.58
CA ASP A 101 7.54 18.35 -1.61
C ASP A 101 6.25 17.88 -2.29
N MET A 102 5.67 16.83 -1.71
CA MET A 102 4.45 16.20 -2.19
C MET A 102 3.48 15.97 -1.05
N GLU A 103 2.20 16.14 -1.38
CA GLU A 103 1.06 15.87 -0.50
C GLU A 103 0.92 14.37 -0.28
N ASP A 104 0.73 13.95 0.95
CA ASP A 104 0.56 12.54 1.32
C ASP A 104 -0.89 12.03 1.22
N GLY A 105 -1.83 12.92 0.91
CA GLY A 105 -3.27 12.63 0.84
C GLY A 105 -3.99 12.66 2.18
N ILE A 106 -3.29 13.01 3.28
CA ILE A 106 -3.89 13.28 4.60
C ILE A 106 -3.43 14.64 5.16
N CYS A 107 -3.26 15.62 4.27
CA CYS A 107 -2.97 17.02 4.57
C CYS A 107 -1.56 17.25 5.14
N ASN A 108 -0.61 16.36 4.87
CA ASN A 108 0.80 16.67 5.07
C ASN A 108 1.50 16.89 3.73
N CYS A 109 2.10 18.08 3.62
CA CYS A 109 3.15 18.33 2.67
C CYS A 109 4.48 17.82 3.24
N LEU A 110 5.16 16.95 2.50
CA LEU A 110 6.41 16.31 2.91
C LEU A 110 7.40 16.34 1.76
N GLY A 111 8.61 16.83 2.02
CA GLY A 111 9.69 16.84 1.05
C GLY A 111 10.72 15.72 1.20
N THR A 112 11.50 15.56 0.13
CA THR A 112 12.72 14.76 0.09
C THR A 112 13.85 15.51 0.79
N PRO A 113 14.45 14.98 1.86
CA PRO A 113 15.59 15.62 2.49
C PRO A 113 16.71 15.88 1.48
N ALA A 114 17.20 17.13 1.44
CA ALA A 114 18.41 17.50 0.70
C ALA A 114 19.62 16.89 1.42
N SER A 115 19.78 15.58 1.25
CA SER A 115 20.76 14.74 1.94
C SER A 115 21.95 14.49 1.02
N THR A 116 23.16 14.54 1.59
CA THR A 116 24.39 14.04 0.95
C THR A 116 24.64 12.56 1.26
N ASN A 117 23.69 11.85 1.87
CA ASN A 117 23.79 10.42 2.11
C ASN A 117 23.47 9.66 0.81
N ASP A 118 24.51 9.06 0.23
CA ASP A 118 24.44 8.28 -1.00
C ASP A 118 23.49 7.07 -0.91
N CYS A 119 23.12 6.63 0.31
CA CYS A 119 22.18 5.54 0.53
C CYS A 119 20.71 5.94 0.40
N LEU A 120 20.38 7.24 0.35
CA LEU A 120 19.01 7.71 0.22
C LEU A 120 18.64 7.80 -1.27
N GLY A 121 17.98 6.76 -1.79
CA GLY A 121 17.56 6.70 -3.19
C GLY A 121 16.26 7.44 -3.47
N SER A 122 15.63 7.12 -4.60
CA SER A 122 14.35 7.68 -5.03
C SER A 122 13.23 7.42 -4.01
N ARG A 123 12.35 8.41 -3.84
CA ARG A 123 11.14 8.31 -3.02
C ARG A 123 10.00 7.66 -3.80
N GLY A 124 9.05 7.02 -3.10
CA GLY A 124 7.79 6.57 -3.70
C GLY A 124 7.77 5.09 -4.06
N SER A 125 8.94 4.47 -4.19
CA SER A 125 9.11 3.07 -4.54
C SER A 125 10.32 2.46 -3.85
N ILE A 126 10.24 1.15 -3.60
CA ILE A 126 11.30 0.35 -2.97
C ILE A 126 11.49 -0.93 -3.78
N GLU A 127 12.66 -1.55 -3.63
CA GLU A 127 13.00 -2.79 -4.32
C GLU A 127 12.86 -3.99 -3.39
N VAL A 128 12.18 -5.03 -3.86
CA VAL A 128 12.13 -6.34 -3.22
C VAL A 128 13.02 -7.29 -4.01
N PHE A 129 14.01 -7.89 -3.34
CA PHE A 129 14.89 -8.90 -3.92
C PHE A 129 14.46 -10.29 -3.50
N TYR A 130 14.52 -11.25 -4.43
CA TYR A 130 14.12 -12.64 -4.20
C TYR A 130 15.26 -13.59 -4.51
N TRP A 131 15.46 -14.56 -3.63
CA TRP A 131 16.32 -15.72 -3.81
C TRP A 131 15.42 -16.92 -3.96
N ASP A 132 15.39 -17.52 -5.15
CA ASP A 132 14.56 -18.68 -5.44
C ASP A 132 15.31 -19.98 -5.09
N SER A 133 14.56 -21.07 -4.89
CA SER A 133 15.11 -22.39 -4.54
C SER A 133 15.90 -22.39 -3.23
N ILE A 134 15.39 -21.70 -2.21
CA ILE A 134 15.97 -21.67 -0.86
C ILE A 134 15.38 -22.84 -0.05
N PRO A 135 16.18 -23.89 0.25
CA PRO A 135 15.70 -25.06 0.98
C PRO A 135 15.44 -24.73 2.45
N GLY A 136 14.62 -25.54 3.11
CA GLY A 136 14.23 -25.32 4.51
C GLY A 136 13.13 -24.27 4.65
N ILE A 137 12.58 -24.17 5.85
CA ILE A 137 11.31 -23.46 6.09
C ILE A 137 11.47 -22.07 6.69
N GLY A 138 12.65 -21.72 7.19
CA GLY A 138 12.82 -20.52 8.00
C GLY A 138 13.77 -19.48 7.42
N ILE A 139 13.68 -18.25 7.93
CA ILE A 139 14.54 -17.13 7.54
C ILE A 139 16.02 -17.44 7.75
N HIS A 140 16.35 -18.24 8.75
CA HIS A 140 17.71 -18.74 8.95
C HIS A 140 18.28 -19.43 7.69
N ASN A 141 17.46 -20.18 6.96
CA ASN A 141 17.88 -20.82 5.72
C ASN A 141 18.19 -19.81 4.61
N LEU A 142 17.44 -18.71 4.53
CA LEU A 142 17.76 -17.60 3.63
C LEU A 142 19.10 -16.96 4.01
N HIS A 143 19.29 -16.61 5.28
CA HIS A 143 20.50 -15.91 5.75
C HIS A 143 21.79 -16.72 5.59
N GLN A 144 21.71 -18.05 5.67
CA GLN A 144 22.86 -18.94 5.48
C GLN A 144 23.09 -19.35 4.03
N HIS A 145 22.16 -19.04 3.12
CA HIS A 145 22.28 -19.49 1.75
C HIS A 145 23.45 -18.78 1.03
N PRO A 146 24.31 -19.48 0.28
CA PRO A 146 25.50 -18.88 -0.35
C PRO A 146 25.23 -17.72 -1.30
N LYS A 147 24.01 -17.63 -1.86
CA LYS A 147 23.58 -16.52 -2.71
C LYS A 147 23.16 -15.26 -1.93
N TYR A 148 22.77 -15.41 -0.66
CA TYR A 148 22.35 -14.29 0.17
C TYR A 148 23.58 -13.64 0.80
N PRO A 149 23.71 -12.31 0.82
CA PRO A 149 22.73 -11.30 0.41
C PRO A 149 22.95 -10.70 -0.99
N LEU A 150 23.91 -11.18 -1.78
CA LEU A 150 24.44 -10.42 -2.94
C LEU A 150 23.96 -10.90 -4.31
N SER A 151 23.42 -12.11 -4.43
CA SER A 151 23.07 -12.74 -5.71
C SER A 151 21.61 -13.18 -5.77
N PRO A 152 20.63 -12.25 -5.71
CA PRO A 152 19.23 -12.60 -5.89
C PRO A 152 18.97 -13.13 -7.30
N ASN A 153 17.90 -13.91 -7.44
CA ASN A 153 17.43 -14.42 -8.72
C ASN A 153 16.62 -13.38 -9.50
N ARG A 154 15.84 -12.57 -8.78
CA ARG A 154 14.90 -11.61 -9.37
C ARG A 154 14.63 -10.45 -8.40
N LYS A 155 14.09 -9.37 -8.94
CA LYS A 155 13.63 -8.22 -8.16
C LYS A 155 12.30 -7.69 -8.70
N GLU A 156 11.56 -6.98 -7.86
CA GLU A 156 10.43 -6.15 -8.28
C GLU A 156 10.48 -4.78 -7.62
N ILE A 157 9.71 -3.84 -8.15
CA ILE A 157 9.54 -2.49 -7.59
C ILE A 157 8.13 -2.40 -7.03
N VAL A 158 8.01 -2.00 -5.77
CA VAL A 158 6.73 -1.84 -5.08
C VAL A 158 6.53 -0.42 -4.59
N THR A 159 5.29 0.07 -4.67
CA THR A 159 4.87 1.42 -4.24
C THR A 159 4.17 1.41 -2.88
N GLN A 160 4.15 0.26 -2.22
CA GLN A 160 3.68 0.03 -0.85
C GLN A 160 4.58 -1.02 -0.22
N PHE A 161 4.72 -1.03 1.11
CA PHE A 161 5.59 -1.97 1.80
C PHE A 161 4.97 -3.37 1.92
N LYS A 162 4.79 -4.01 0.77
CA LYS A 162 4.27 -5.35 0.61
C LYS A 162 4.91 -6.02 -0.59
N GLY A 163 4.87 -7.34 -0.61
CA GLY A 163 5.27 -8.15 -1.77
C GLY A 163 4.87 -9.60 -1.57
N PRO A 164 4.95 -10.44 -2.62
CA PRO A 164 5.19 -10.06 -4.00
C PRO A 164 4.00 -9.33 -4.66
N THR A 165 4.22 -8.62 -5.76
CA THR A 165 3.13 -7.97 -6.54
C THR A 165 2.17 -8.98 -7.17
N ILE A 166 2.68 -10.16 -7.50
CA ILE A 166 1.90 -11.30 -7.96
C ILE A 166 2.23 -12.50 -7.05
N SER A 167 1.26 -12.89 -6.24
CA SER A 167 1.39 -14.01 -5.30
C SER A 167 1.35 -15.37 -6.01
N ASN A 168 1.98 -16.36 -5.38
CA ASN A 168 1.87 -17.80 -5.67
C ASN A 168 2.48 -18.20 -7.02
N GLN A 169 3.46 -17.43 -7.49
CA GLN A 169 4.17 -17.72 -8.74
C GLN A 169 5.35 -18.66 -8.53
N VAL A 170 6.01 -18.57 -7.38
CA VAL A 170 7.24 -19.28 -7.06
C VAL A 170 7.15 -19.74 -5.63
N ASN A 171 7.41 -21.02 -5.38
CA ASN A 171 7.52 -21.60 -4.05
C ASN A 171 8.99 -21.68 -3.62
N TYR A 172 9.24 -21.88 -2.32
CA TYR A 172 10.56 -22.11 -1.76
C TYR A 172 11.55 -20.99 -2.08
N TYR A 173 11.17 -19.75 -1.78
CA TYR A 173 12.04 -18.59 -1.96
C TYR A 173 12.20 -17.82 -0.65
N GLY A 174 13.25 -16.99 -0.58
CA GLY A 174 13.35 -15.94 0.42
C GLY A 174 13.33 -14.58 -0.25
N SER A 175 12.82 -13.57 0.44
CA SER A 175 12.83 -12.19 -0.03
C SER A 175 13.39 -11.24 1.02
N ARG A 176 13.98 -10.14 0.54
CA ARG A 176 14.42 -9.01 1.36
C ARG A 176 14.00 -7.71 0.70
N THR A 177 13.51 -6.80 1.52
CA THR A 177 13.33 -5.39 1.13
C THR A 177 13.97 -4.50 2.18
N ARG A 178 14.75 -3.52 1.73
CA ARG A 178 15.30 -2.45 2.57
C ARG A 178 14.79 -1.11 2.11
N ALA A 179 14.46 -0.25 3.06
CA ALA A 179 14.01 1.10 2.79
C ALA A 179 14.45 2.07 3.88
N VAL A 180 14.45 3.36 3.54
CA VAL A 180 14.47 4.43 4.53
C VAL A 180 13.05 4.98 4.63
N LEU A 181 12.48 4.90 5.83
CA LEU A 181 11.16 5.41 6.18
C LEU A 181 11.25 6.87 6.64
N LEU A 182 10.45 7.74 6.05
CA LEU A 182 10.22 9.11 6.49
C LEU A 182 9.00 9.19 7.39
N ILE A 183 9.21 9.75 8.58
CA ILE A 183 8.15 9.93 9.56
C ILE A 183 7.37 11.21 9.26
N PRO A 184 6.06 11.11 8.96
CA PRO A 184 5.27 12.24 8.45
C PRO A 184 4.81 13.21 9.53
N ALA A 185 4.68 12.75 10.78
CA ALA A 185 4.33 13.59 11.92
C ALA A 185 5.00 13.11 13.20
N THR A 186 5.26 14.04 14.11
CA THR A 186 5.77 13.71 15.44
C THR A 186 4.71 12.99 16.26
N GLY A 187 5.05 11.84 16.83
CA GLY A 187 4.12 11.10 17.65
C GLY A 187 4.58 9.69 17.97
N GLU A 188 3.64 8.93 18.51
CA GLU A 188 3.81 7.51 18.79
C GLU A 188 3.53 6.68 17.54
N TYR A 189 4.41 5.71 17.30
CA TYR A 189 4.31 4.76 16.20
C TYR A 189 4.48 3.33 16.71
N THR A 190 3.60 2.45 16.29
CA THR A 190 3.73 1.00 16.47
C THR A 190 3.70 0.34 15.11
N PHE A 191 4.55 -0.66 14.89
CA PHE A 191 4.65 -1.39 13.64
C PHE A 191 4.05 -2.79 13.79
N ASN A 192 3.51 -3.33 12.70
CA ASN A 192 3.03 -4.69 12.61
C ASN A 192 3.45 -5.33 11.30
N VAL A 193 3.64 -6.65 11.32
CA VAL A 193 3.90 -7.44 10.13
C VAL A 193 2.90 -8.60 10.01
N THR A 194 2.39 -8.81 8.80
CA THR A 194 1.71 -10.03 8.39
C THR A 194 2.48 -10.66 7.24
N GLY A 195 2.40 -11.97 7.12
CA GLY A 195 3.06 -12.71 6.06
C GLY A 195 2.65 -14.17 6.03
N ASP A 196 2.99 -14.80 4.92
CA ASP A 196 2.87 -16.21 4.61
C ASP A 196 4.12 -16.56 3.78
N ASP A 197 5.17 -17.19 4.34
CA ASP A 197 5.34 -17.74 5.69
C ASP A 197 6.16 -16.83 6.65
N GLU A 198 7.34 -17.28 7.10
CA GLU A 198 8.10 -16.65 8.18
C GLU A 198 8.61 -15.28 7.76
N THR A 199 8.36 -14.26 8.59
CA THR A 199 8.66 -12.86 8.26
C THR A 199 9.25 -12.13 9.46
N TRP A 200 10.39 -11.47 9.31
CA TRP A 200 11.03 -10.67 10.35
C TRP A 200 11.18 -9.21 9.88
N LEU A 201 10.66 -8.28 10.68
CA LEU A 201 10.75 -6.84 10.47
C LEU A 201 11.84 -6.26 11.36
N TYR A 202 12.81 -5.60 10.75
CA TYR A 202 13.91 -4.90 11.37
C TYR A 202 13.68 -3.39 11.30
N PHE A 203 14.09 -2.69 12.34
CA PHE A 203 13.95 -1.24 12.39
C PHE A 203 15.07 -0.59 13.21
N TYR A 204 15.45 0.61 12.80
CA TYR A 204 16.29 1.50 13.59
C TYR A 204 15.78 2.94 13.47
N PRO A 205 15.60 3.69 14.58
CA PRO A 205 15.13 5.07 14.57
C PRO A 205 16.22 6.07 14.15
N GLY A 206 16.87 5.78 13.03
CA GLY A 206 17.92 6.55 12.37
C GLY A 206 18.31 5.84 11.06
N ILE A 207 19.33 6.32 10.38
CA ILE A 207 19.74 5.74 9.07
C ILE A 207 20.93 4.77 9.18
N SER A 208 21.31 4.34 10.39
CA SER A 208 22.40 3.39 10.59
C SER A 208 21.91 1.94 10.46
N PHE A 209 22.43 1.21 9.48
CA PHE A 209 21.98 -0.13 9.10
C PHE A 209 22.42 -1.20 10.11
N ASP A 210 23.66 -1.11 10.59
CA ASP A 210 24.26 -2.12 11.48
C ASP A 210 23.63 -2.16 12.88
N SER A 211 22.79 -1.17 13.20
CA SER A 211 22.11 -1.05 14.50
C SER A 211 20.65 -1.51 14.45
N ALA A 212 20.16 -1.98 13.31
CA ALA A 212 18.79 -2.45 13.18
C ALA A 212 18.56 -3.76 13.94
N THR A 213 17.43 -3.83 14.64
CA THR A 213 17.02 -5.03 15.41
C THR A 213 15.67 -5.52 14.92
N VAL A 214 15.38 -6.81 15.07
CA VAL A 214 14.03 -7.34 14.85
C VAL A 214 13.06 -6.69 15.85
N ILE A 215 12.03 -6.03 15.34
CA ILE A 215 11.01 -5.35 16.13
C ILE A 215 9.64 -6.00 16.04
N ALA A 216 9.39 -6.80 15.00
CA ALA A 216 8.18 -7.58 14.84
C ALA A 216 8.47 -8.82 13.99
N GLN A 217 7.76 -9.92 14.23
CA GLN A 217 7.96 -11.17 13.50
C GLN A 217 6.68 -12.01 13.42
N VAL A 218 6.62 -12.80 12.36
CA VAL A 218 5.60 -13.81 12.07
C VAL A 218 6.36 -15.13 11.88
N PRO A 219 6.25 -16.11 12.79
CA PRO A 219 7.00 -17.36 12.71
C PRO A 219 6.44 -18.38 11.69
N SER A 220 5.24 -18.15 11.16
CA SER A 220 4.53 -18.98 10.16
C SER A 220 3.35 -18.15 9.62
N ASN A 221 2.63 -18.58 8.59
CA ASN A 221 1.54 -17.80 7.98
C ASN A 221 0.53 -17.10 8.91
N THR A 222 -0.01 -16.00 8.41
CA THR A 222 -1.11 -15.21 8.97
C THR A 222 -2.13 -14.91 7.87
N GLY A 223 -3.33 -14.46 8.21
CA GLY A 223 -4.17 -13.72 7.24
C GLY A 223 -3.66 -12.29 7.05
N ILE A 224 -3.90 -11.68 5.87
CA ILE A 224 -3.36 -10.35 5.50
C ILE A 224 -3.64 -9.27 6.57
N THR A 225 -4.81 -9.32 7.21
CA THR A 225 -5.25 -8.39 8.26
C THR A 225 -5.28 -9.04 9.66
N GLN A 226 -4.61 -10.17 9.84
CA GLN A 226 -4.59 -10.91 11.11
C GLN A 226 -3.41 -10.46 11.99
N PHE A 227 -3.56 -9.28 12.58
CA PHE A 227 -2.49 -8.55 13.27
C PHE A 227 -2.09 -9.11 14.66
N ASN A 228 -2.75 -10.17 15.12
CA ASN A 228 -2.66 -10.67 16.51
C ASN A 228 -2.68 -12.21 16.61
N LYS A 229 -2.28 -12.95 15.57
CA LYS A 229 -2.17 -14.42 15.61
C LYS A 229 -1.01 -14.87 16.49
N PHE A 230 0.14 -14.20 16.39
CA PHE A 230 1.35 -14.53 17.12
C PHE A 230 1.82 -13.41 18.04
N ILE A 231 2.39 -13.81 19.18
CA ILE A 231 3.14 -12.92 20.06
C ILE A 231 4.39 -12.47 19.30
N GLY A 232 4.59 -11.15 19.22
CA GLY A 232 5.71 -10.56 18.48
C GLY A 232 5.35 -10.03 17.09
N GLN A 233 4.10 -10.18 16.59
CA GLN A 233 3.68 -9.52 15.33
C GLN A 233 3.66 -8.00 15.42
N GLN A 234 3.71 -7.44 16.63
CA GLN A 234 3.64 -6.01 16.88
C GLN A 234 4.90 -5.56 17.60
N SER A 235 5.42 -4.40 17.22
CA SER A 235 6.52 -3.79 17.94
C SER A 235 6.09 -3.16 19.25
N LYS A 236 7.07 -2.75 20.07
CA LYS A 236 6.83 -1.70 21.06
C LYS A 236 6.48 -0.37 20.38
N THR A 237 5.96 0.58 21.15
CA THR A 237 5.77 1.96 20.71
C THR A 237 7.11 2.70 20.58
N TYR A 238 7.28 3.44 19.49
CA TYR A 238 8.39 4.34 19.22
C TYR A 238 7.90 5.79 19.22
N ASN A 239 8.65 6.68 19.88
CA ASN A 239 8.42 8.12 19.81
C ASN A 239 9.30 8.69 18.69
N LEU A 240 8.69 9.05 17.57
CA LEU A 240 9.39 9.49 16.35
C LEU A 240 9.01 10.94 16.03
N LYS A 241 9.91 11.64 15.34
CA LYS A 241 9.73 13.07 14.99
C LYS A 241 9.36 13.24 13.53
N LYS A 242 8.52 14.23 13.21
CA LYS A 242 8.27 14.65 11.82
C LYS A 242 9.60 14.90 11.10
N GLY A 243 9.75 14.38 9.89
CA GLY A 243 10.97 14.51 9.09
C GLY A 243 12.09 13.54 9.47
N GLN A 244 11.92 12.73 10.54
CA GLN A 244 12.93 11.75 10.92
C GLN A 244 13.01 10.64 9.87
N LEU A 245 14.23 10.31 9.46
CA LEU A 245 14.53 9.17 8.61
C LEU A 245 14.89 7.96 9.48
N CYS A 246 14.26 6.82 9.21
CA CYS A 246 14.43 5.57 9.94
C CYS A 246 14.73 4.44 8.97
N TYR A 247 15.69 3.58 9.30
CA TYR A 247 15.92 2.37 8.55
C TYR A 247 14.86 1.32 8.87
N ILE A 248 14.37 0.64 7.84
CA ILE A 248 13.41 -0.45 7.96
C ILE A 248 13.72 -1.55 6.94
N GLU A 249 13.72 -2.79 7.38
CA GLU A 249 14.01 -3.96 6.54
C GLU A 249 13.01 -5.07 6.86
N ILE A 250 12.54 -5.77 5.84
CA ILE A 250 11.79 -7.02 6.01
C ILE A 250 12.55 -8.14 5.33
N ASN A 251 12.71 -9.25 6.06
CA ASN A 251 13.11 -10.52 5.50
C ASN A 251 11.91 -11.45 5.57
N HIS A 252 11.67 -12.21 4.51
CA HIS A 252 10.54 -13.13 4.38
C HIS A 252 11.03 -14.44 3.78
N LYS A 253 10.53 -15.56 4.28
CA LYS A 253 10.80 -16.91 3.77
C LYS A 253 9.46 -17.55 3.46
N ASP A 254 9.27 -17.81 2.18
CA ASP A 254 8.12 -18.53 1.65
C ASP A 254 8.45 -20.00 1.38
N ASN A 255 7.45 -20.87 1.56
CA ASN A 255 7.59 -22.30 1.35
C ASN A 255 6.65 -22.79 0.26
N GLU A 256 5.41 -23.13 0.60
CA GLU A 256 4.39 -23.56 -0.35
C GLU A 256 3.09 -22.83 -0.04
N GLY A 257 2.31 -22.54 -1.07
CA GLY A 257 0.93 -22.14 -0.90
C GLY A 257 0.71 -20.68 -1.26
N THR A 258 0.35 -19.86 -0.27
CA THR A 258 0.09 -18.44 -0.50
C THR A 258 1.30 -17.63 -0.10
N ASP A 259 1.77 -16.74 -0.96
CA ASP A 259 2.99 -15.99 -0.67
C ASP A 259 2.66 -14.51 -0.52
N TYR A 260 2.94 -13.95 0.65
CA TYR A 260 2.95 -12.52 0.85
C TYR A 260 3.71 -12.09 2.12
N PHE A 261 4.06 -10.80 2.16
CA PHE A 261 4.35 -10.06 3.37
C PHE A 261 3.74 -8.65 3.27
N ASN A 262 3.40 -8.05 4.41
CA ASN A 262 2.93 -6.67 4.51
C ASN A 262 3.48 -6.01 5.77
N VAL A 263 3.88 -4.75 5.65
CA VAL A 263 4.32 -3.93 6.79
C VAL A 263 3.30 -2.82 7.06
N TYR A 264 2.80 -2.79 8.28
CA TYR A 264 1.83 -1.81 8.74
C TYR A 264 2.40 -0.94 9.85
N TRP A 265 1.79 0.21 10.02
CA TRP A 265 1.96 1.05 11.20
C TRP A 265 0.64 1.51 11.80
N LYS A 266 0.70 2.00 13.03
CA LYS A 266 -0.33 2.76 13.72
C LYS A 266 0.31 4.02 14.27
N SER A 267 -0.39 5.14 14.13
CA SER A 267 -0.02 6.41 14.75
C SER A 267 -1.26 7.25 14.96
N SER A 268 -1.22 8.18 15.91
CA SER A 268 -2.33 9.08 16.24
C SER A 268 -2.80 9.90 15.04
N ILE A 269 -1.95 10.13 14.04
CA ILE A 269 -2.29 10.86 12.81
C ILE A 269 -3.21 10.09 11.86
N TYR A 270 -3.28 8.76 11.97
CA TYR A 270 -4.11 7.90 11.10
C TYR A 270 -5.33 7.32 11.84
N GLY A 271 -5.58 7.78 13.06
CA GLY A 271 -6.44 7.10 14.03
C GLY A 271 -5.70 5.96 14.73
N THR A 272 -5.87 5.84 16.05
CA THR A 272 -5.12 4.88 16.88
C THR A 272 -5.51 3.42 16.65
N ASP A 273 -6.68 3.18 16.06
CA ASP A 273 -7.30 1.86 16.08
C ASP A 273 -7.09 1.06 14.78
N ASP A 274 -6.66 1.71 13.70
CA ASP A 274 -6.50 1.09 12.38
C ASP A 274 -5.04 0.88 11.98
N TRP A 275 -4.68 -0.36 11.64
CA TRP A 275 -3.40 -0.64 10.99
C TRP A 275 -3.43 -0.14 9.55
N LYS A 276 -2.48 0.73 9.20
CA LYS A 276 -2.33 1.25 7.83
C LYS A 276 -1.10 0.63 7.19
N LEU A 277 -1.27 0.10 5.98
CA LEU A 277 -0.15 -0.38 5.18
C LEU A 277 0.78 0.80 4.89
N ILE A 278 2.09 0.61 5.06
CA ILE A 278 3.04 1.70 4.82
C ILE A 278 3.11 1.95 3.32
N ASP A 279 2.73 3.16 2.92
CA ASP A 279 2.71 3.59 1.53
C ASP A 279 4.10 4.06 1.08
N GLY A 280 4.42 3.84 -0.20
CA GLY A 280 5.68 4.23 -0.84
C GLY A 280 5.99 5.71 -0.72
N ILE A 281 4.98 6.59 -0.55
CA ILE A 281 5.22 8.02 -0.33
C ILE A 281 6.02 8.32 0.95
N TYR A 282 6.06 7.39 1.90
CA TYR A 282 6.88 7.51 3.11
C TYR A 282 8.21 6.75 2.99
N LEU A 283 8.50 6.16 1.83
CA LEU A 283 9.63 5.26 1.66
C LEU A 283 10.58 5.77 0.58
N TYR A 284 11.86 5.65 0.89
CA TYR A 284 12.95 5.86 -0.05
C TYR A 284 13.63 4.51 -0.32
N ARG A 285 13.95 4.28 -1.60
CA ARG A 285 14.78 3.15 -2.00
C ARG A 285 16.09 3.21 -1.23
N TYR A 286 16.50 2.07 -0.68
CA TYR A 286 17.81 1.95 -0.06
C TYR A 286 18.89 1.78 -1.14
N ALA A 287 19.69 2.82 -1.38
CA ALA A 287 20.61 2.89 -2.52
C ALA A 287 22.03 2.36 -2.26
N CYS A 288 22.39 2.08 -1.00
CA CYS A 288 23.70 1.51 -0.67
C CYS A 288 23.77 -0.01 -0.79
N GLU A 289 22.66 -0.67 -1.09
CA GLU A 289 22.69 -2.07 -1.46
C GLU A 289 22.92 -2.21 -2.97
N VAL A 290 23.87 -3.06 -3.36
CA VAL A 290 24.10 -3.41 -4.77
C VAL A 290 24.04 -4.93 -4.92
N PRO A 291 22.88 -5.56 -4.67
CA PRO A 291 22.72 -6.96 -5.03
C PRO A 291 22.68 -7.06 -6.55
N CYS A 292 23.37 -8.05 -7.09
CA CYS A 292 23.56 -8.20 -8.52
C CYS A 292 22.82 -9.44 -9.01
N ILE A 293 21.78 -9.25 -9.81
CA ILE A 293 21.13 -10.35 -10.51
C ILE A 293 22.13 -10.87 -11.57
N PRO A 294 22.30 -12.20 -11.72
CA PRO A 294 23.32 -12.76 -12.61
C PRO A 294 23.28 -12.21 -14.04
N GLU A 295 24.45 -11.93 -14.60
CA GLU A 295 24.60 -11.45 -15.98
C GLU A 295 23.89 -12.38 -16.98
N GLY A 296 23.21 -11.78 -17.97
CA GLY A 296 22.42 -12.50 -18.97
C GLY A 296 21.03 -12.93 -18.49
N THR A 297 20.67 -12.70 -17.22
CA THR A 297 19.30 -12.93 -16.74
C THR A 297 18.35 -11.96 -17.45
N PRO A 298 17.27 -12.44 -18.10
CA PRO A 298 16.31 -11.57 -18.77
C PRO A 298 15.67 -10.59 -17.80
N CYS A 299 15.47 -9.35 -18.27
CA CYS A 299 14.82 -8.30 -17.51
C CYS A 299 14.01 -7.39 -18.45
N ASN A 300 13.49 -6.28 -17.93
CA ASN A 300 12.84 -5.24 -18.72
C ASN A 300 13.16 -3.89 -18.06
N ASP A 301 13.86 -3.01 -18.77
CA ASP A 301 14.27 -1.69 -18.27
C ASP A 301 13.23 -0.59 -18.54
N GLY A 302 12.13 -0.96 -19.22
CA GLY A 302 11.03 -0.06 -19.61
C GLY A 302 11.36 0.81 -20.83
N ASN A 303 12.53 0.66 -21.44
CA ASN A 303 12.93 1.44 -22.59
C ASN A 303 12.40 0.81 -23.89
N ALA A 304 11.38 1.43 -24.49
CA ALA A 304 10.80 0.99 -25.76
C ALA A 304 11.78 1.05 -26.96
N SER A 305 12.95 1.66 -26.79
CA SER A 305 14.01 1.79 -27.81
C SER A 305 15.01 0.65 -27.79
N THR A 306 14.86 -0.30 -26.87
CA THR A 306 15.70 -1.49 -26.73
C THR A 306 14.87 -2.77 -26.75
N HIS A 307 15.52 -3.89 -27.05
CA HIS A 307 14.91 -5.22 -26.93
C HIS A 307 15.88 -6.22 -26.31
N SER A 308 15.36 -7.39 -25.95
CA SER A 308 16.15 -8.49 -25.41
C SER A 308 16.94 -8.08 -24.16
N ASP A 309 16.29 -7.30 -23.28
CA ASP A 309 16.94 -6.74 -22.11
C ASP A 309 17.41 -7.84 -21.16
N ALA A 310 18.64 -7.69 -20.69
CA ALA A 310 19.27 -8.59 -19.74
C ALA A 310 20.17 -7.82 -18.78
N TYR A 311 20.45 -8.42 -17.62
CA TYR A 311 21.41 -7.85 -16.67
C TYR A 311 22.83 -7.92 -17.24
N ASP A 312 23.56 -6.80 -17.16
CA ASP A 312 24.99 -6.73 -17.50
C ASP A 312 25.90 -7.04 -16.29
N ALA A 313 27.22 -7.07 -16.51
CA ALA A 313 28.23 -7.28 -15.47
C ALA A 313 28.25 -6.18 -14.38
N ASN A 314 27.57 -5.05 -14.60
CA ASN A 314 27.44 -3.93 -13.67
C ASN A 314 26.07 -3.91 -12.98
N CYS A 315 25.30 -4.99 -13.07
CA CYS A 315 23.98 -5.15 -12.45
C CYS A 315 22.89 -4.22 -13.01
N ASN A 316 23.10 -3.67 -14.21
CA ASN A 316 22.09 -2.87 -14.90
C ASN A 316 21.24 -3.76 -15.80
N CYS A 317 19.93 -3.56 -15.78
CA CYS A 317 19.07 -4.09 -16.83
C CYS A 317 19.24 -3.21 -18.07
N VAL A 318 19.77 -3.77 -19.16
CA VAL A 318 20.02 -3.05 -20.40
C VAL A 318 19.64 -3.91 -21.60
N GLY A 319 19.05 -3.29 -22.61
CA GLY A 319 18.72 -3.98 -23.86
C GLY A 319 19.59 -3.62 -25.05
N VAL A 320 19.40 -4.39 -26.12
CA VAL A 320 20.04 -4.16 -27.42
C VAL A 320 19.28 -3.04 -28.15
N PRO A 321 19.96 -1.97 -28.61
CA PRO A 321 19.30 -0.86 -29.30
C PRO A 321 18.59 -1.30 -30.58
N CYS A 322 17.35 -0.85 -30.76
CA CYS A 322 16.58 -1.09 -31.97
C CYS A 322 17.14 -0.23 -33.14
N PRO A 323 17.27 -0.76 -34.37
CA PRO A 323 17.88 -0.05 -35.51
C PRO A 323 17.25 1.32 -35.84
N ASN A 324 15.96 1.53 -35.53
CA ASN A 324 15.22 2.77 -35.81
C ASN A 324 14.75 3.49 -34.53
N GLY A 325 15.31 3.16 -33.35
CA GLY A 325 14.93 3.79 -32.08
C GLY A 325 13.60 3.35 -31.47
N VAL A 326 12.83 2.49 -32.15
CA VAL A 326 11.68 1.78 -31.58
C VAL A 326 11.69 0.37 -32.13
N CYS A 327 11.54 -0.63 -31.26
CA CYS A 327 11.34 -2.00 -31.71
C CYS A 327 9.88 -2.14 -32.15
N GLY A 328 9.68 -2.20 -33.47
CA GLY A 328 8.34 -2.30 -34.05
C GLY A 328 7.59 -3.49 -33.49
N GLU A 329 6.32 -3.26 -33.09
CA GLU A 329 5.37 -4.36 -32.92
C GLU A 329 5.41 -5.19 -34.20
N ALA A 330 5.74 -6.48 -34.07
CA ALA A 330 5.74 -7.38 -35.21
C ALA A 330 4.37 -7.30 -35.90
N SER A 331 4.36 -6.71 -37.10
CA SER A 331 3.20 -6.72 -37.99
C SER A 331 2.79 -8.17 -38.21
N LYS A 332 1.63 -8.56 -37.67
CA LYS A 332 0.97 -9.82 -38.00
C LYS A 332 0.73 -9.85 -39.52
N GLY A 333 1.52 -10.68 -40.20
CA GLY A 333 1.27 -11.12 -41.57
C GLY A 333 0.45 -12.39 -41.59
#